data_AF-A0A6N2DWP7-F1
#
_entry.id   AF-A0A6N2DWP7-F1
#
_cell.length_a   1.000
_cell.length_b   1.000
_cell.length_c   1.000
_cell.angle_alpha   90.00
_cell.angle_beta   90.00
_cell.angle_gamma   90.00
#
_symmetry.space_group_name_H-M   'P 1'
#
loop_
_entity.id
_entity.type
_entity.pdbx_description
1 polymer ?
#
loop_
_entity_poly.entity_id
_entity_poly.type
_entity_poly.pdbx_seq_one_letter_code
_entity_poly.pdbx_strand_id
1 'polypeptide(L)'
;MTIPSTRPEPEPRATAHRVHVGPAGSDVGAIIAAVMVGLFLGAAVFVVWEAQDFMLGARLFPQYVGTATALLAAVELALQAAARIRPGGPKDATPSYADLSEGEEAAPGFYRRCLIVLGWIAALYALTAAVGFMLAVPVWVMALLRIQYRTAWVPAVAIAAGLVGLIYMLQVFLYLRWPKGVLDLTL
;
A
#
# COMPACT_ATOMS: atom_id res chain seq x y z
N MET A 1 -41.03 49.74 45.81
CA MET A 1 -40.94 48.31 45.44
C MET A 1 -40.20 48.26 44.12
N THR A 2 -38.89 48.01 44.17
CA THR A 2 -37.94 48.33 43.10
C THR A 2 -37.40 47.02 42.54
N ILE A 3 -37.65 46.75 41.26
CA ILE A 3 -37.28 45.50 40.58
C ILE A 3 -35.77 45.53 40.28
N PRO A 4 -34.98 44.50 40.66
CA PRO A 4 -33.56 44.43 40.32
C PRO A 4 -33.39 44.08 38.84
N SER A 5 -32.66 44.93 38.12
CA SER A 5 -32.22 44.72 36.74
C SER A 5 -31.01 43.76 36.72
N THR A 6 -31.23 42.51 36.34
CA THR A 6 -30.16 41.54 36.05
C THR A 6 -29.70 41.75 34.61
N ARG A 7 -28.63 42.52 34.43
CA ARG A 7 -27.90 42.53 33.15
C ARG A 7 -27.22 41.17 32.95
N PRO A 8 -27.34 40.54 31.76
CA PRO A 8 -26.55 39.36 31.44
C PRO A 8 -25.07 39.74 31.29
N GLU A 9 -24.20 38.96 31.92
CA GLU A 9 -22.75 39.08 31.77
C GLU A 9 -22.32 38.83 30.30
N PRO A 10 -21.34 39.57 29.78
CA PRO A 10 -20.79 39.31 28.46
C PRO A 10 -20.00 38.00 28.45
N GLU A 11 -20.39 37.09 27.54
CA GLU A 11 -19.71 35.83 27.25
C GLU A 11 -18.19 35.99 27.10
N PRO A 12 -17.38 35.09 27.70
CA PRO A 12 -15.94 35.08 27.50
C PRO A 12 -15.66 34.74 26.03
N ARG A 13 -15.21 35.75 25.26
CA ARG A 13 -14.74 35.59 23.89
C ARG A 13 -13.76 34.43 23.82
N ALA A 14 -14.22 33.33 23.20
CA ALA A 14 -13.39 32.19 22.87
C ALA A 14 -12.13 32.70 22.14
N THR A 15 -11.00 32.46 22.78
CA THR A 15 -9.66 32.67 22.27
C THR A 15 -9.57 31.97 20.92
N ALA A 16 -9.50 32.76 19.84
CA ALA A 16 -9.15 32.28 18.52
C ALA A 16 -7.74 31.67 18.61
N HIS A 17 -7.69 30.36 18.81
CA HIS A 17 -6.50 29.55 18.64
C HIS A 17 -6.11 29.69 17.17
N ARG A 18 -5.28 30.69 16.86
CA ARG A 18 -4.64 30.80 15.54
C ARG A 18 -3.84 29.52 15.35
N VAL A 19 -4.37 28.60 14.56
CA VAL A 19 -3.60 27.51 13.97
C VAL A 19 -2.45 28.18 13.25
N HIS A 20 -1.24 27.98 13.76
CA HIS A 20 -0.03 28.43 13.11
C HIS A 20 0.12 27.55 11.88
N VAL A 21 -0.45 27.98 10.76
CA VAL A 21 -0.22 27.35 9.45
C VAL A 21 1.27 27.53 9.18
N GLY A 22 2.02 26.43 9.32
CA GLY A 22 3.45 26.40 9.04
C GLY A 22 3.73 26.90 7.61
N PRO A 23 4.92 27.45 7.36
CA PRO A 23 5.23 28.00 6.05
C PRO A 23 5.14 26.92 4.99
N ALA A 24 4.29 27.19 3.99
CA ALA A 24 4.28 26.69 2.62
C ALA A 24 4.84 25.28 2.37
N GLY A 25 3.99 24.36 1.95
CA GLY A 25 4.38 23.05 1.40
C GLY A 25 5.61 23.17 0.50
N SER A 26 6.72 22.60 0.96
CA SER A 26 8.02 22.78 0.34
C SER A 26 8.01 22.27 -1.11
N ASP A 27 8.64 23.00 -2.03
CA ASP A 27 8.84 22.56 -3.42
C ASP A 27 9.44 21.14 -3.50
N VAL A 28 10.19 20.75 -2.47
CA VAL A 28 10.76 19.41 -2.29
C VAL A 28 9.68 18.32 -2.22
N GLY A 29 8.60 18.51 -1.46
CA GLY A 29 7.51 17.54 -1.34
C GLY A 29 6.81 17.30 -2.68
N ALA A 30 6.54 18.39 -3.42
CA ALA A 30 5.98 18.29 -4.75
C ALA A 30 6.93 17.58 -5.73
N ILE A 31 8.24 17.86 -5.67
CA ILE A 31 9.25 17.17 -6.49
C ILE A 31 9.28 15.67 -6.17
N ILE A 32 9.28 15.29 -4.89
CA ILE A 32 9.26 13.88 -4.46
C ILE A 32 8.01 13.17 -5.01
N ALA A 33 6.83 13.78 -4.87
CA ALA A 33 5.59 13.23 -5.40
C ALA A 33 5.64 13.01 -6.91
N ALA A 34 6.11 14.00 -7.67
CA ALA A 34 6.24 13.90 -9.13
C ALA A 34 7.26 12.82 -9.54
N VAL A 35 8.37 12.69 -8.83
CA VAL A 35 9.37 11.64 -9.06
C VAL A 35 8.79 10.26 -8.78
N MET A 36 8.05 10.10 -7.67
CA MET A 36 7.38 8.84 -7.34
C MET A 36 6.35 8.45 -8.41
N VAL A 37 5.46 9.37 -8.81
CA VAL A 37 4.46 9.10 -9.86
C VAL A 37 5.15 8.79 -11.20
N GLY A 38 6.23 9.50 -11.54
CA GLY A 38 7.04 9.23 -12.72
C GLY A 38 7.68 7.83 -12.69
N LEU A 39 8.16 7.38 -11.52
CA LEU A 39 8.70 6.03 -11.33
C LEU A 39 7.61 4.97 -11.53
N PHE A 40 6.42 5.16 -10.93
CA PHE A 40 5.28 4.26 -11.12
C PHE A 40 4.84 4.19 -12.58
N LEU A 41 4.79 5.32 -13.28
CA LEU A 41 4.49 5.37 -14.70
C LEU A 41 5.53 4.58 -15.51
N GLY A 42 6.82 4.81 -15.26
CA GLY A 42 7.91 4.09 -15.93
C GLY A 42 7.85 2.58 -15.69
N ALA A 43 7.62 2.15 -14.44
CA ALA A 43 7.46 0.74 -14.09
C ALA A 43 6.23 0.11 -14.78
N ALA A 44 5.09 0.82 -14.82
CA ALA A 44 3.89 0.34 -15.49
C ALA A 44 4.11 0.15 -17.00
N VAL A 45 4.73 1.13 -17.66
CA VAL A 45 5.10 1.04 -19.09
C VAL A 45 6.07 -0.11 -19.33
N PHE A 46 7.08 -0.27 -18.47
CA PHE A 46 8.03 -1.38 -18.56
C PHE A 46 7.33 -2.75 -18.45
N VAL A 47 6.41 -2.91 -17.50
CA VAL A 47 5.63 -4.16 -17.36
C VAL A 47 4.78 -4.45 -18.60
N VAL A 48 4.15 -3.45 -19.19
CA VAL A 48 3.36 -3.61 -20.45
C VAL A 48 4.26 -3.99 -21.62
N TRP A 49 5.46 -3.43 -21.66
CA TRP A 49 6.45 -3.74 -22.69
C TRP A 49 6.94 -5.20 -22.56
N GLU A 50 7.36 -5.61 -21.35
CA GLU A 50 7.81 -6.97 -21.07
C GLU A 50 6.72 -8.02 -21.33
N ALA A 51 5.45 -7.67 -21.07
CA ALA A 51 4.32 -8.56 -21.33
C ALA A 51 4.17 -8.97 -22.80
N GLN A 52 4.77 -8.24 -23.75
CA GLN A 52 4.70 -8.58 -25.17
C GLN A 52 5.39 -9.90 -25.52
N ASP A 53 6.28 -10.42 -24.68
CA ASP A 53 6.94 -11.70 -24.90
C ASP A 53 6.16 -12.89 -24.31
N PHE A 54 5.10 -12.62 -23.55
CA PHE A 54 4.29 -13.69 -22.94
C PHE A 54 3.23 -14.25 -23.89
N MET A 55 2.90 -15.53 -23.70
CA MET A 55 1.74 -16.15 -24.36
C MET A 55 0.45 -15.40 -24.01
N LEU A 56 -0.54 -15.41 -24.92
CA LEU A 56 -1.74 -14.58 -24.81
C LEU A 56 -2.38 -14.62 -23.41
N GLY A 57 -2.58 -15.81 -22.83
CA GLY A 57 -3.19 -15.96 -21.50
C GLY A 57 -2.39 -15.30 -20.36
N ALA A 58 -1.06 -15.40 -20.40
CA ALA A 58 -0.17 -14.79 -19.40
C ALA A 58 0.06 -13.29 -19.64
N ARG A 59 -0.19 -12.81 -20.87
CA ARG A 59 -0.08 -11.40 -21.25
C ARG A 59 -1.23 -10.55 -20.72
N LEU A 60 -2.45 -11.08 -20.69
CA LEU A 60 -3.66 -10.28 -20.38
C LEU A 60 -3.54 -9.54 -19.04
N PHE A 61 -3.09 -10.22 -17.99
CA PHE A 61 -2.99 -9.61 -16.66
C PHE A 61 -2.03 -8.41 -16.61
N PRO A 62 -0.73 -8.56 -16.90
CA PRO A 62 0.20 -7.42 -16.88
C PRO A 62 -0.17 -6.35 -17.93
N GLN A 63 -0.77 -6.74 -19.06
CA GLN A 63 -1.22 -5.78 -20.07
C GLN A 63 -2.31 -4.85 -19.54
N TYR A 64 -3.40 -5.38 -19.00
CA TYR A 64 -4.53 -4.56 -18.55
C TYR A 64 -4.18 -3.76 -17.29
N VAL A 65 -3.54 -4.40 -16.32
CA VAL A 65 -3.15 -3.73 -15.07
C VAL A 65 -2.12 -2.64 -15.37
N GLY A 66 -1.05 -2.97 -16.10
CA GLY A 66 -0.02 -2.01 -16.45
C GLY A 66 -0.55 -0.83 -17.29
N THR A 67 -1.44 -1.09 -18.26
CA THR A 67 -2.03 -0.01 -19.07
C THR A 67 -2.94 0.89 -18.22
N ALA A 68 -3.79 0.31 -17.37
CA ALA A 68 -4.64 1.10 -16.48
C ALA A 68 -3.80 1.97 -15.52
N THR A 69 -2.78 1.37 -14.89
CA THR A 69 -1.85 2.11 -14.01
C THR A 69 -1.13 3.22 -14.76
N ALA A 70 -0.64 2.96 -15.98
CA ALA A 70 0.06 3.96 -16.79
C ALA A 70 -0.85 5.13 -17.15
N LEU A 71 -2.12 4.87 -17.52
CA LEU A 71 -3.09 5.92 -17.81
C LEU A 71 -3.37 6.79 -16.58
N LEU A 72 -3.64 6.19 -15.42
CA LEU A 72 -3.86 6.95 -14.20
C LEU A 72 -2.64 7.76 -13.79
N ALA A 73 -1.44 7.17 -13.84
CA ALA A 73 -0.21 7.86 -13.49
C ALA A 73 0.11 9.01 -14.46
N ALA A 74 -0.20 8.86 -15.76
CA ALA A 74 -0.06 9.92 -16.74
C ALA A 74 -1.04 11.07 -16.49
N VAL A 75 -2.29 10.77 -16.16
CA VAL A 75 -3.29 11.77 -15.77
C VAL A 75 -2.85 12.52 -14.52
N GLU A 76 -2.41 11.81 -13.49
CA GLU A 76 -1.91 12.40 -12.25
C GLU A 76 -0.71 13.31 -12.49
N LEU A 77 0.27 12.86 -13.27
CA LEU A 77 1.45 13.66 -13.62
C LEU A 77 1.07 14.91 -14.43
N ALA A 78 0.09 14.80 -15.34
CA ALA A 78 -0.43 15.92 -16.10
C ALA A 78 -1.16 16.93 -15.19
N LEU A 79 -1.95 16.47 -14.22
CA LEU A 79 -2.60 17.32 -13.22
C LEU A 79 -1.56 18.04 -12.34
N GLN A 80 -0.52 17.34 -11.89
CA GLN A 80 0.57 17.95 -11.11
C GLN A 80 1.34 19.00 -11.92
N ALA A 81 1.63 18.72 -13.19
CA ALA A 81 2.26 19.69 -14.09
C ALA A 81 1.37 20.91 -14.34
N ALA A 82 0.07 20.69 -14.61
CA ALA A 82 -0.89 21.77 -14.83
C ALA A 82 -1.09 22.65 -13.58
N ALA A 83 -1.09 22.04 -12.39
CA ALA A 83 -1.17 22.76 -11.12
C ALA A 83 0.04 23.67 -10.87
N ARG A 84 1.24 23.25 -11.28
CA ARG A 84 2.47 24.07 -11.18
C ARG A 84 2.52 25.25 -12.17
N ILE A 85 1.90 25.10 -13.33
CA ILE A 85 1.93 26.12 -14.40
C ILE A 85 0.93 27.25 -14.14
N ARG A 86 -0.12 27.02 -13.34
CA ARG A 86 -1.18 28.01 -13.10
C ARG A 86 -0.70 29.14 -12.16
N PRO A 87 -0.50 30.39 -12.65
CA PRO A 87 -0.11 31.50 -11.80
C PRO A 87 -1.34 31.95 -10.99
N GLY A 88 -1.30 31.83 -9.66
CA GLY A 88 -2.35 32.35 -8.77
C GLY A 88 -3.52 31.41 -8.43
N GLY A 89 -3.40 30.10 -8.67
CA GLY A 89 -4.37 29.13 -8.14
C GLY A 89 -4.32 29.05 -6.60
N PRO A 90 -5.45 28.77 -5.91
CA PRO A 90 -5.43 28.57 -4.46
C PRO A 90 -4.48 27.41 -4.15
N LYS A 91 -3.39 27.72 -3.42
CA LYS A 91 -2.39 26.73 -2.99
C LYS A 91 -2.94 25.70 -1.99
N ASP A 92 -4.19 25.88 -1.54
CA ASP A 92 -4.81 25.12 -0.45
C ASP A 92 -6.02 24.26 -0.87
N ALA A 93 -6.32 24.09 -2.17
CA ALA A 93 -7.60 23.49 -2.60
C ALA A 93 -7.48 22.32 -3.58
N THR A 94 -6.40 21.55 -3.50
CA THR A 94 -6.44 20.16 -3.99
C THR A 94 -6.28 19.29 -2.76
N PRO A 95 -7.29 18.49 -2.36
CA PRO A 95 -7.05 17.41 -1.42
C PRO A 95 -6.02 16.51 -2.08
N SER A 96 -4.77 16.67 -1.68
CA SER A 96 -3.74 15.70 -1.99
C SER A 96 -4.24 14.42 -1.33
N TYR A 97 -4.66 13.43 -2.11
CA TYR A 97 -5.03 12.13 -1.55
C TYR A 97 -3.82 11.42 -0.90
N ALA A 98 -2.61 11.99 -1.02
CA ALA A 98 -1.44 11.62 -0.22
C ALA A 98 -1.45 12.20 1.21
N ASP A 99 -2.32 13.19 1.49
CA ASP A 99 -2.47 13.86 2.79
C ASP A 99 -3.34 13.07 3.79
N LEU A 100 -3.78 11.86 3.40
CA LEU A 100 -4.42 10.92 4.32
C LEU A 100 -3.45 10.33 5.35
N SER A 101 -2.18 10.75 5.36
CA SER A 101 -1.09 10.05 6.05
C SER A 101 -0.26 10.91 7.03
N GLU A 102 -0.35 12.26 7.00
CA GLU A 102 0.52 13.09 7.86
C GLU A 102 0.31 12.82 9.36
N GLY A 103 -0.89 12.40 9.76
CA GLY A 103 -1.19 11.98 11.14
C GLY A 103 -0.76 10.55 11.50
N GLU A 104 -0.58 9.66 10.52
CA GLU A 104 -0.34 8.22 10.75
C GLU A 104 1.13 7.83 10.52
N GLU A 105 1.84 8.54 9.63
CA GLU A 105 3.29 8.40 9.40
C GLU A 105 4.12 8.99 10.55
N ALA A 106 3.59 9.98 11.26
CA ALA A 106 4.21 10.57 12.45
C ALA A 106 4.06 9.71 13.72
N ALA A 107 3.28 8.62 13.66
CA ALA A 107 3.10 7.74 14.81
C ALA A 107 4.40 6.98 15.11
N PRO A 108 4.91 6.95 16.36
CA PRO A 108 6.18 6.33 16.75
C PRO A 108 6.26 4.79 16.61
N GLY A 109 5.40 4.18 15.80
CA GLY A 109 5.43 2.76 15.45
C GLY A 109 5.25 2.45 13.96
N PHE A 110 5.07 3.47 13.11
CA PHE A 110 4.83 3.27 11.67
C PHE A 110 5.97 2.50 11.00
N TYR A 111 7.20 3.02 11.08
CA TYR A 111 8.38 2.37 10.51
C TYR A 111 8.58 0.94 11.00
N ARG A 112 8.35 0.69 12.29
CA ARG A 112 8.47 -0.65 12.87
C ARG A 112 7.43 -1.60 12.27
N ARG A 113 6.17 -1.17 12.08
CA ARG A 113 5.13 -1.98 11.44
C ARG A 113 5.48 -2.27 9.98
N CYS A 114 5.95 -1.27 9.23
CA CYS A 114 6.42 -1.44 7.86
C CYS A 114 7.57 -2.46 7.77
N LEU A 115 8.57 -2.35 8.65
CA LEU A 115 9.69 -3.29 8.70
C LEU A 115 9.25 -4.71 9.08
N ILE A 116 8.26 -4.87 9.97
CA ILE A 116 7.69 -6.18 10.30
C ILE A 116 7.01 -6.79 9.07
N VAL A 117 6.18 -6.03 8.35
CA VAL A 117 5.51 -6.50 7.13
C VAL A 117 6.55 -6.86 6.06
N LEU A 118 7.54 -6.00 5.84
CA LEU A 118 8.62 -6.25 4.89
C LEU A 118 9.41 -7.51 5.27
N GLY A 119 9.67 -7.71 6.57
CA GLY A 119 10.32 -8.90 7.10
C GLY A 119 9.52 -10.18 6.83
N TRP A 120 8.19 -10.14 6.97
CA TRP A 120 7.32 -11.27 6.63
C TRP A 120 7.34 -11.59 5.12
N ILE A 121 7.29 -10.56 4.26
CA ILE A 121 7.39 -10.74 2.81
C ILE A 121 8.76 -11.36 2.45
N ALA A 122 9.85 -10.80 2.98
CA ALA A 122 11.20 -11.31 2.76
C ALA A 122 11.35 -12.75 3.26
N ALA A 123 10.76 -13.09 4.41
CA ALA A 123 10.76 -14.44 4.95
C ALA A 123 10.02 -15.43 4.03
N LEU A 124 8.89 -15.04 3.42
CA LEU A 124 8.19 -15.88 2.44
C LEU A 124 9.08 -16.17 1.23
N TYR A 125 9.74 -15.15 0.68
CA TYR A 125 10.64 -15.32 -0.46
C TYR A 125 11.84 -16.21 -0.13
N ALA A 126 12.49 -15.97 1.01
CA ALA A 126 13.61 -16.78 1.48
C ALA A 126 13.19 -18.26 1.67
N LEU A 127 12.03 -18.48 2.28
CA LEU A 127 11.50 -19.83 2.49
C LEU A 127 11.13 -20.50 1.17
N THR A 128 10.49 -19.77 0.25
CA THR A 128 10.16 -20.27 -1.10
C THR A 128 11.42 -20.65 -1.88
N ALA A 129 12.48 -19.84 -1.80
CA ALA A 129 13.76 -20.16 -2.43
C ALA A 129 14.43 -21.38 -1.78
N ALA A 130 14.32 -21.54 -0.46
CA ALA A 130 14.94 -22.66 0.24
C ALA A 130 14.23 -23.99 -0.03
N VAL A 131 12.91 -24.06 0.23
CA VAL A 131 12.16 -25.33 0.26
C VAL A 131 11.15 -25.49 -0.89
N GLY A 132 10.90 -24.43 -1.67
CA GLY A 132 9.91 -24.42 -2.74
C GLY A 132 8.55 -23.90 -2.30
N PHE A 133 7.75 -23.43 -3.26
CA PHE A 133 6.48 -22.72 -2.97
C PHE A 133 5.45 -23.60 -2.27
N MET A 134 5.36 -24.87 -2.65
CA MET A 134 4.33 -25.79 -2.16
C MET A 134 4.42 -26.02 -0.65
N LEU A 135 5.65 -26.02 -0.10
CA LEU A 135 5.88 -26.16 1.33
C LEU A 135 6.04 -24.79 2.03
N ALA A 136 6.65 -23.81 1.36
CA ALA A 136 6.91 -22.51 1.95
C ALA A 136 5.62 -21.77 2.32
N VAL A 137 4.62 -21.75 1.45
CA VAL A 137 3.36 -21.03 1.67
C VAL A 137 2.61 -21.52 2.92
N PRO A 138 2.29 -22.82 3.09
CA PRO A 138 1.56 -23.28 4.27
C PRO A 138 2.36 -23.10 5.56
N VAL A 139 3.69 -23.31 5.52
CA VAL A 139 4.57 -23.08 6.68
C VAL A 139 4.58 -21.60 7.06
N TRP A 140 4.69 -20.71 6.07
CA TRP A 140 4.69 -19.27 6.29
C TRP A 140 3.33 -18.79 6.83
N VAL A 141 2.21 -19.25 6.28
CA VAL A 141 0.87 -18.90 6.77
C VAL A 141 0.68 -19.41 8.21
N MET A 142 1.10 -20.64 8.51
CA MET A 142 1.04 -21.18 9.86
C MET A 142 1.89 -20.35 10.84
N ALA A 143 3.11 -19.98 10.44
CA ALA A 143 4.00 -19.14 11.23
C ALA A 143 3.38 -17.75 11.46
N LEU A 144 2.80 -17.14 10.43
CA LEU A 144 2.19 -15.82 10.50
C LEU A 144 0.94 -15.84 11.41
N LEU A 145 0.05 -16.82 11.24
CA LEU A 145 -1.11 -16.99 12.13
C LEU A 145 -0.67 -17.21 13.58
N ARG A 146 0.39 -18.01 13.81
CA ARG A 146 0.78 -18.37 15.17
C ARG A 146 1.60 -17.29 15.88
N ILE A 147 2.51 -16.64 15.17
CA ILE A 147 3.45 -15.66 15.74
C ILE A 147 2.83 -14.25 15.72
N GLN A 148 2.31 -13.82 14.57
CA GLN A 148 1.80 -12.46 14.39
C GLN A 148 0.39 -12.30 14.97
N TYR A 149 -0.53 -13.22 14.63
CA TYR A 149 -1.93 -13.12 15.06
C TYR A 149 -2.26 -13.91 16.32
N ARG A 150 -1.31 -14.70 16.83
CA ARG A 150 -1.45 -15.53 18.05
C ARG A 150 -2.70 -16.42 18.03
N THR A 151 -3.09 -16.86 16.83
CA THR A 151 -4.26 -17.71 16.60
C THR A 151 -4.09 -19.08 17.28
N ALA A 152 -5.19 -19.67 17.73
CA ALA A 152 -5.19 -21.02 18.30
C ALA A 152 -4.72 -22.06 17.26
N TRP A 153 -4.13 -23.16 17.73
CA TRP A 153 -3.51 -24.16 16.86
C TRP A 153 -4.50 -24.80 15.88
N VAL A 154 -5.71 -25.13 16.33
CA VAL A 154 -6.72 -25.82 15.51
C VAL A 154 -7.10 -25.00 14.26
N PRO A 155 -7.56 -23.73 14.37
CA PRO A 155 -7.87 -22.94 13.18
C PRO A 155 -6.63 -22.65 12.31
N ALA A 156 -5.45 -22.47 12.92
CA ALA A 156 -4.23 -22.25 12.15
C ALA A 156 -3.86 -23.48 11.28
N VAL A 157 -3.93 -24.68 11.85
CA VAL A 157 -3.70 -25.94 11.13
C VAL A 157 -4.78 -26.16 10.06
N ALA A 158 -6.05 -25.90 10.37
CA ALA A 158 -7.15 -26.06 9.42
C ALA A 158 -6.98 -25.13 8.20
N ILE A 159 -6.61 -23.87 8.42
CA ILE A 159 -6.33 -22.91 7.34
C ILE A 159 -5.11 -23.35 6.53
N ALA A 160 -4.02 -23.75 7.18
CA ALA A 160 -2.82 -24.22 6.49
C ALA A 160 -3.10 -25.48 5.65
N ALA A 161 -3.85 -26.45 6.18
CA ALA A 161 -4.25 -27.64 5.44
C ALA A 161 -5.19 -27.33 4.27
N GLY A 162 -6.17 -26.44 4.47
CA GLY A 162 -7.05 -25.96 3.41
C GLY A 162 -6.28 -25.26 2.29
N LEU A 163 -5.24 -24.48 2.65
CA LEU A 163 -4.38 -23.81 1.69
C LEU A 163 -3.55 -24.79 0.85
N VAL A 164 -3.00 -25.85 1.47
CA VAL A 164 -2.34 -26.94 0.72
C VAL A 164 -3.30 -27.58 -0.28
N GLY A 165 -4.52 -27.91 0.18
CA GLY A 165 -5.54 -28.50 -0.69
C GLY A 165 -5.90 -27.59 -1.87
N LEU A 166 -6.06 -26.29 -1.62
CA LEU A 166 -6.35 -25.30 -2.66
C LEU A 166 -5.20 -25.17 -3.66
N ILE A 167 -3.95 -25.08 -3.19
CA ILE A 167 -2.77 -24.99 -4.06
C ILE A 167 -2.65 -26.24 -4.94
N TYR A 168 -2.85 -27.42 -4.35
CA TYR A 168 -2.82 -28.68 -5.10
C TYR A 168 -3.94 -28.75 -6.15
N MET A 169 -5.16 -28.34 -5.79
CA MET A 169 -6.28 -28.27 -6.74
C MET A 169 -5.96 -27.33 -7.92
N LEU A 170 -5.41 -26.14 -7.64
CA LEU A 170 -5.01 -25.18 -8.67
C LEU A 170 -3.88 -25.74 -9.55
N GLN A 171 -2.92 -26.46 -8.96
CA GLN A 171 -1.85 -27.12 -9.71
C GLN A 171 -2.40 -28.11 -10.74
N VAL A 172 -3.33 -28.97 -10.33
CA VAL A 172 -3.92 -29.98 -11.21
C VAL A 172 -4.83 -29.32 -12.25
N PHE A 173 -5.64 -28.35 -11.85
CA PHE A 173 -6.62 -27.72 -12.73
C PHE A 173 -5.99 -26.81 -13.78
N LEU A 174 -4.91 -26.09 -13.41
CA LEU A 174 -4.27 -25.08 -14.26
C LEU A 174 -2.91 -25.54 -14.80
N TYR A 175 -2.46 -26.76 -14.50
CA TYR A 175 -1.14 -27.29 -14.87
C TYR A 175 0.02 -26.35 -14.46
N LEU A 176 -0.11 -25.70 -13.30
CA LEU A 176 0.88 -24.73 -12.84
C LEU A 176 2.20 -25.42 -12.46
N ARG A 177 3.31 -24.87 -12.93
CA ARG A 177 4.66 -25.26 -12.51
C ARG A 177 5.12 -24.33 -11.39
N TRP A 178 5.09 -24.82 -10.16
CA TRP A 178 5.55 -24.05 -9.00
C TRP A 178 7.08 -23.98 -8.96
N PRO A 179 7.65 -22.89 -8.41
CA PRO A 179 9.10 -22.79 -8.27
C PRO A 179 9.59 -23.80 -7.23
N LYS A 180 10.61 -24.57 -7.63
CA LYS A 180 11.31 -25.52 -6.77
C LYS A 180 12.29 -24.79 -5.86
N GLY A 181 12.46 -25.30 -4.65
CA GLY A 181 13.47 -24.81 -3.73
C GLY A 181 14.84 -25.40 -4.04
N VAL A 182 15.89 -24.73 -3.57
CA VAL A 182 17.28 -25.21 -3.70
C VAL A 182 17.48 -26.55 -2.98
N LEU A 183 16.71 -26.81 -1.92
CA LEU A 183 16.81 -28.05 -1.14
C LEU A 183 16.09 -29.26 -1.79
N ASP A 184 15.41 -29.06 -2.94
CA ASP A 184 14.62 -30.07 -3.67
C ASP A 184 13.81 -31.02 -2.75
N LEU A 185 13.19 -30.44 -1.71
CA LEU A 185 12.34 -31.16 -0.75
C LEU A 185 10.94 -31.44 -1.28
N THR A 186 10.70 -31.14 -2.56
CA THR A 186 9.41 -31.37 -3.21
C THR A 186 9.32 -32.83 -3.65
N LEU A 187 8.47 -33.60 -2.97
CA LEU A 187 8.02 -34.94 -3.37
C LEU A 187 7.35 -34.93 -4.76
#